data_AF-Q1YZA6-F1
#
_entry.id   AF-Q1YZA6-F1
#
_cell.length_a   1.000
_cell.length_b   1.000
_cell.length_c   1.000
_cell.angle_alpha   90.00
_cell.angle_beta   90.00
_cell.angle_gamma   90.00
#
_symmetry.space_group_name_H-M   'P 1'
#
loop_
_entity.id
_entity.type
_entity.pdbx_description
1 polymer ?
#
loop_
_entity_poly.entity_id
_entity_poly.type
_entity_poly.pdbx_seq_one_letter_code
_entity_poly.pdbx_strand_id
1 'polypeptide(L)'
;MTKRILRWFTLLVTAFMLTFTLSAIASEESNQNTNNERLGESVIKGEMAGFAGADYWRAVKNGQEGTTTSKSPEHGVLISVPGQTWYILKEKWMSPLGALAIFGSLAMVALAYVTIGPLKLSKPKTGRKIKRWSRMDRALHWSMAFTFLTLAFSGLTLVYGKHFIKPIVPSEIWGWVIYAAKQYHNYIGPIFAILLFTVLIKWWRKSIVNKVDIEWFMKLGGMVGKHKGKHPSAGFSNGGEKVIFWLLIWFGLFIAVSGFVLDFPIFGQTRRDMELSNLVHMFSALILICGFVFHIYIGLFGMEAALDGMITGEVDETWAKEHHDLWYDDVKDLPENQPGYDEKIDAESKGKASQDNV
;
A
#
# COMPACT_ATOMS: atom_id res chain seq x y z
N MET A 1 -25.97 -32.27 -6.80
CA MET A 1 -24.83 -31.65 -7.51
C MET A 1 -25.16 -31.62 -9.00
N THR A 2 -25.29 -30.44 -9.61
CA THR A 2 -25.88 -30.29 -10.96
C THR A 2 -24.89 -30.67 -12.05
N LYS A 3 -25.36 -31.24 -13.18
CA LYS A 3 -24.54 -31.65 -14.34
C LYS A 3 -23.59 -30.54 -14.85
N ARG A 4 -23.92 -29.28 -14.55
CA ARG A 4 -23.11 -28.09 -14.85
C ARG A 4 -21.83 -28.02 -14.01
N ILE A 5 -21.89 -28.37 -12.73
CA ILE A 5 -20.73 -28.39 -11.81
C ILE A 5 -19.77 -29.51 -12.21
N LEU A 6 -20.30 -30.68 -12.59
CA LEU A 6 -19.48 -31.79 -13.06
C LEU A 6 -18.71 -31.42 -14.33
N ARG A 7 -19.33 -30.72 -15.30
CA ARG A 7 -18.64 -30.24 -16.51
C ARG A 7 -17.49 -29.27 -16.21
N TRP A 8 -17.69 -28.32 -15.30
CA TRP A 8 -16.63 -27.38 -14.90
C TRP A 8 -15.50 -28.08 -14.15
N PHE A 9 -15.83 -29.05 -13.31
CA PHE A 9 -14.83 -29.87 -12.62
C PHE A 9 -14.03 -30.73 -13.60
N THR A 10 -14.69 -31.37 -14.58
CA THR A 10 -13.99 -32.16 -15.60
C THR A 10 -13.05 -31.27 -16.41
N LEU A 11 -13.50 -30.09 -16.87
CA LEU A 11 -12.65 -29.14 -17.61
C LEU A 11 -11.41 -28.68 -16.81
N LEU A 12 -11.57 -28.44 -15.50
CA LEU A 12 -10.45 -28.10 -14.62
C LEU A 12 -9.45 -29.25 -14.47
N VAL A 13 -9.93 -30.48 -14.33
CA VAL A 13 -9.07 -31.66 -14.23
C VAL A 13 -8.38 -31.95 -15.56
N THR A 14 -9.04 -31.80 -16.71
CA THR A 14 -8.39 -31.97 -18.01
C THR A 14 -7.33 -30.89 -18.27
N ALA A 15 -7.62 -29.63 -17.92
CA ALA A 15 -6.64 -28.54 -18.02
C ALA A 15 -5.42 -28.78 -17.11
N PHE A 16 -5.65 -29.30 -15.90
CA PHE A 16 -4.58 -29.66 -14.97
C PHE A 16 -3.74 -30.86 -15.46
N MET A 17 -4.37 -31.88 -16.04
CA MET A 17 -3.67 -33.02 -16.62
C MET A 17 -2.86 -32.63 -17.87
N LEU A 18 -3.38 -31.71 -18.71
CA LEU A 18 -2.66 -31.14 -19.85
C LEU A 18 -1.40 -30.38 -19.41
N THR A 19 -1.47 -29.63 -18.31
CA THR A 19 -0.28 -28.95 -17.75
C THR A 19 0.79 -29.93 -17.26
N PHE A 20 0.39 -31.10 -16.76
CA PHE A 20 1.34 -32.14 -16.34
C PHE A 20 1.99 -32.87 -17.52
N THR A 21 1.25 -33.14 -18.61
CA THR A 21 1.80 -33.76 -19.82
C THR A 21 2.75 -32.83 -20.58
N LEU A 22 2.47 -31.52 -20.61
CA LEU A 22 3.39 -30.53 -21.19
C LEU A 22 4.69 -30.39 -20.37
N SER A 23 4.64 -30.51 -19.05
CA SER A 23 5.86 -30.54 -18.22
C SER A 23 6.67 -31.82 -18.38
N ALA A 24 6.03 -32.97 -18.63
CA ALA A 24 6.73 -34.24 -18.88
C ALA A 24 7.49 -34.21 -20.23
N ILE A 25 6.87 -33.69 -21.29
CA ILE A 25 7.50 -33.56 -22.62
C ILE A 25 8.65 -32.52 -22.58
N ALA A 26 8.48 -31.41 -21.84
CA ALA A 26 9.55 -30.43 -21.62
C ALA A 26 10.73 -31.00 -20.81
N SER A 27 10.50 -32.00 -19.95
CA SER A 27 11.56 -32.68 -19.20
C SER A 27 12.36 -33.68 -20.04
N GLU A 28 11.74 -34.28 -21.07
CA GLU A 28 12.43 -35.15 -22.03
C GLU A 28 13.31 -34.35 -23.00
N GLU A 29 12.85 -33.20 -23.49
CA GLU A 29 13.65 -32.26 -24.31
C GLU A 29 14.84 -31.69 -23.52
N SER A 30 14.66 -31.43 -22.22
CA SER A 30 15.73 -31.01 -21.30
C SER A 30 16.83 -32.06 -21.12
N ASN A 31 16.50 -33.36 -21.19
CA ASN A 31 17.45 -34.46 -20.99
C ASN A 31 18.28 -34.77 -22.25
N GLN A 32 17.79 -34.45 -23.45
CA GLN A 32 18.58 -34.57 -24.68
C GLN A 32 19.55 -33.40 -24.88
N ASN A 33 19.20 -32.18 -24.45
CA ASN A 33 20.11 -31.02 -24.50
C ASN A 33 21.30 -31.14 -23.52
N THR A 34 21.11 -31.80 -22.37
CA THR A 34 22.15 -31.95 -21.33
C THR A 34 23.30 -32.89 -21.74
N ASN A 35 23.09 -33.81 -22.69
CA ASN A 35 24.16 -34.70 -23.17
C ASN A 35 25.07 -34.04 -24.21
N ASN A 36 24.55 -33.13 -25.04
CA ASN A 36 25.35 -32.33 -25.97
C ASN A 36 26.09 -31.18 -25.25
N GLU A 37 25.50 -30.62 -24.19
CA GLU A 37 26.19 -29.64 -23.34
C GLU A 37 27.40 -30.23 -22.60
N ARG A 38 27.35 -31.48 -22.14
CA ARG A 38 28.47 -32.14 -21.42
C ARG A 38 29.73 -32.34 -22.27
N LEU A 39 29.58 -32.57 -23.57
CA LEU A 39 30.71 -32.69 -24.51
C LEU A 39 31.35 -31.31 -24.78
N GLY A 40 30.53 -30.27 -24.96
CA GLY A 40 31.01 -28.88 -25.05
C GLY A 40 31.64 -28.37 -23.75
N GLU A 41 31.09 -28.75 -22.59
CA GLU A 41 31.59 -28.36 -21.27
C GLU A 41 32.98 -28.95 -20.96
N SER A 42 33.31 -30.12 -21.52
CA SER A 42 34.63 -30.75 -21.36
C SER A 42 35.72 -30.06 -22.19
N VAL A 43 35.37 -29.56 -23.38
CA VAL A 43 36.27 -28.81 -24.27
C VAL A 43 36.40 -27.35 -23.79
N ILE A 44 35.30 -26.74 -23.34
CA ILE A 44 35.31 -25.40 -22.72
C ILE A 44 36.09 -25.41 -21.40
N LYS A 45 36.02 -26.48 -20.58
CA LYS A 45 36.87 -26.62 -19.39
C LYS A 45 38.36 -26.68 -19.71
N GLY A 46 38.75 -27.20 -20.88
CA GLY A 46 40.13 -27.22 -21.37
C GLY A 46 40.64 -25.84 -21.78
N GLU A 47 39.78 -25.00 -22.39
CA GLU A 47 40.13 -23.64 -22.81
C GLU A 47 39.99 -22.58 -21.70
N MET A 48 39.04 -22.75 -20.75
CA MET A 48 38.85 -21.85 -19.60
C MET A 48 39.99 -21.92 -18.58
N ALA A 49 40.72 -23.05 -18.52
CA ALA A 49 41.87 -23.21 -17.63
C ALA A 49 43.05 -22.28 -18.01
N GLY A 50 43.03 -21.64 -19.18
CA GLY A 50 44.10 -20.76 -19.66
C GLY A 50 44.15 -19.35 -19.04
N PHE A 51 43.09 -18.87 -18.38
CA PHE A 51 43.10 -17.48 -17.85
C PHE A 51 42.55 -17.29 -16.44
N ALA A 52 41.85 -18.29 -15.86
CA ALA A 52 41.39 -18.24 -14.48
C ALA A 52 40.98 -19.64 -14.00
N GLY A 53 41.83 -20.28 -13.17
CA GLY A 53 41.55 -21.62 -12.62
C GLY A 53 40.34 -21.67 -11.67
N ALA A 54 39.96 -22.88 -11.23
CA ALA A 54 38.83 -23.09 -10.31
C ALA A 54 38.94 -22.26 -9.02
N ASP A 55 40.17 -22.01 -8.54
CA ASP A 55 40.42 -21.19 -7.36
C ASP A 55 40.13 -19.70 -7.60
N TYR A 56 40.40 -19.18 -8.80
CA TYR A 56 40.00 -17.82 -9.18
C TYR A 56 38.48 -17.69 -9.15
N TRP A 57 37.76 -18.65 -9.73
CA TRP A 57 36.30 -18.64 -9.71
C TRP A 57 35.70 -18.83 -8.32
N ARG A 58 36.36 -19.60 -7.43
CA ARG A 58 35.99 -19.66 -6.01
C ARG A 58 36.20 -18.31 -5.32
N ALA A 59 37.34 -17.66 -5.55
CA ALA A 59 37.64 -16.32 -5.03
C ALA A 59 36.60 -15.28 -5.49
N VAL A 60 36.30 -15.26 -6.78
CA VAL A 60 35.29 -14.38 -7.39
C VAL A 60 33.90 -14.66 -6.82
N LYS A 61 33.50 -15.94 -6.73
CA LYS A 61 32.21 -16.35 -6.14
C LYS A 61 32.10 -16.01 -4.66
N ASN A 62 33.21 -15.98 -3.93
CA ASN A 62 33.27 -15.59 -2.53
C ASN A 62 33.31 -14.07 -2.33
N GLY A 63 33.23 -13.28 -3.41
CA GLY A 63 33.17 -11.82 -3.34
C GLY A 63 34.51 -11.16 -3.01
N GLN A 64 35.65 -11.81 -3.31
CA GLN A 64 36.96 -11.20 -3.10
C GLN A 64 37.12 -9.93 -3.95
N GLU A 65 37.70 -8.89 -3.34
CA GLU A 65 37.98 -7.62 -4.01
C GLU A 65 39.25 -7.73 -4.88
N GLY A 66 39.15 -7.26 -6.12
CA GLY A 66 40.26 -7.06 -7.03
C GLY A 66 40.79 -5.62 -7.01
N THR A 67 41.88 -5.38 -7.73
CA THR A 67 42.48 -4.05 -7.88
C THR A 67 41.80 -3.26 -9.01
N THR A 68 41.42 -2.01 -8.75
CA THR A 68 40.87 -1.10 -9.76
C THR A 68 41.37 0.32 -9.52
N THR A 69 41.42 1.15 -10.56
CA THR A 69 41.71 2.60 -10.46
C THR A 69 40.48 3.41 -10.06
N SER A 70 39.29 2.81 -10.11
CA SER A 70 38.07 3.48 -9.67
C SER A 70 38.01 3.59 -8.15
N LYS A 71 37.52 4.75 -7.68
CA LYS A 71 37.30 5.03 -6.26
C LYS A 71 35.85 4.84 -5.81
N SER A 72 34.97 4.46 -6.72
CA SER A 72 33.56 4.25 -6.41
C SER A 72 33.35 2.96 -5.59
N PRO A 73 32.33 2.92 -4.71
CA PRO A 73 32.08 1.76 -3.85
C PRO A 73 31.96 0.45 -4.64
N GLU A 74 32.57 -0.61 -4.14
CA GLU A 74 32.48 -1.98 -4.67
C GLU A 74 32.99 -2.20 -6.12
N HIS A 75 33.77 -1.28 -6.70
CA HIS A 75 34.30 -1.46 -8.07
C HIS A 75 35.35 -2.58 -8.20
N GLY A 76 35.93 -3.04 -7.08
CA GLY A 76 36.77 -4.24 -7.05
C GLY A 76 35.98 -5.55 -6.96
N VAL A 77 34.65 -5.51 -6.77
CA VAL A 77 33.82 -6.71 -6.54
C VAL A 77 33.10 -7.12 -7.82
N LEU A 78 33.43 -8.31 -8.34
CA LEU A 78 32.84 -8.86 -9.57
C LEU A 78 31.46 -9.51 -9.35
N ILE A 79 31.26 -10.19 -8.21
CA ILE A 79 30.00 -10.85 -7.86
C ILE A 79 29.49 -10.33 -6.52
N SER A 80 28.25 -9.83 -6.50
CA SER A 80 27.54 -9.53 -5.25
C SER A 80 27.03 -10.83 -4.63
N VAL A 81 27.73 -11.32 -3.60
CA VAL A 81 27.29 -12.50 -2.82
C VAL A 81 25.96 -12.24 -2.10
N PRO A 82 25.73 -11.08 -1.45
CA PRO A 82 24.45 -10.77 -0.82
C PRO A 82 23.28 -10.64 -1.82
N GLY A 83 23.56 -10.25 -3.08
CA GLY A 83 22.53 -10.02 -4.09
C GLY A 83 21.67 -11.23 -4.39
N GLN A 84 22.23 -12.44 -4.34
CA GLN A 84 21.47 -13.68 -4.50
C GLN A 84 20.48 -13.89 -3.34
N THR A 85 20.88 -13.52 -2.12
CA THR A 85 20.01 -13.60 -0.93
C THR A 85 18.85 -12.61 -1.05
N TRP A 86 19.14 -11.36 -1.47
CA TRP A 86 18.11 -10.37 -1.75
C TRP A 86 17.11 -10.85 -2.82
N TYR A 87 17.61 -11.40 -3.93
CA TYR A 87 16.77 -11.94 -5.00
C TYR A 87 15.83 -13.04 -4.49
N ILE A 88 16.36 -14.00 -3.72
CA ILE A 88 15.58 -15.08 -3.13
C ILE A 88 14.50 -14.53 -2.19
N LEU A 89 14.87 -13.61 -1.29
CA LEU A 89 13.92 -12.98 -0.36
C LEU A 89 12.80 -12.25 -1.11
N LYS A 90 13.14 -11.48 -2.16
CA LYS A 90 12.17 -10.71 -2.94
C LYS A 90 11.25 -11.60 -3.76
N GLU A 91 11.79 -12.51 -4.56
CA GLU A 91 11.02 -13.28 -5.55
C GLU A 91 10.35 -14.51 -4.96
N LYS A 92 11.00 -15.23 -4.04
CA LYS A 92 10.43 -16.47 -3.48
C LYS A 92 9.51 -16.23 -2.29
N TRP A 93 9.74 -15.15 -1.53
CA TRP A 93 9.02 -14.91 -0.28
C TRP A 93 8.17 -13.65 -0.35
N MET A 94 8.79 -12.48 -0.49
CA MET A 94 8.09 -11.20 -0.30
C MET A 94 7.04 -10.93 -1.37
N SER A 95 7.33 -11.21 -2.64
CA SER A 95 6.36 -11.01 -3.74
C SER A 95 5.15 -11.96 -3.63
N PRO A 96 5.31 -13.30 -3.50
CA PRO A 96 4.16 -14.18 -3.31
C PRO A 96 3.35 -13.89 -2.04
N LEU A 97 4.02 -13.65 -0.90
CA LEU A 97 3.33 -13.28 0.35
C LEU A 97 2.63 -11.92 0.24
N GLY A 98 3.21 -10.98 -0.51
CA GLY A 98 2.60 -9.69 -0.79
C GLY A 98 1.31 -9.82 -1.60
N ALA A 99 1.33 -10.63 -2.67
CA ALA A 99 0.13 -10.92 -3.43
C ALA A 99 -0.94 -11.59 -2.55
N LEU A 100 -0.55 -12.58 -1.75
CA LEU A 100 -1.46 -13.24 -0.81
C LEU A 100 -2.05 -12.25 0.21
N ALA A 101 -1.25 -11.33 0.76
CA ALA A 101 -1.72 -10.34 1.71
C ALA A 101 -2.71 -9.34 1.09
N ILE A 102 -2.45 -8.89 -0.15
CA ILE A 102 -3.36 -7.97 -0.87
C ILE A 102 -4.67 -8.66 -1.20
N PHE A 103 -4.63 -9.82 -1.87
CA PHE A 103 -5.85 -10.57 -2.22
C PHE A 103 -6.57 -11.08 -0.97
N GLY A 104 -5.84 -11.47 0.07
CA GLY A 104 -6.38 -11.83 1.37
C GLY A 104 -7.12 -10.66 2.03
N SER A 105 -6.53 -9.46 2.03
CA SER A 105 -7.19 -8.25 2.55
C SER A 105 -8.47 -7.92 1.79
N LEU A 106 -8.45 -8.00 0.46
CA LEU A 106 -9.63 -7.81 -0.39
C LEU A 106 -10.71 -8.86 -0.10
N ALA A 107 -10.33 -10.14 0.00
CA ALA A 107 -11.25 -11.21 0.35
C ALA A 107 -11.82 -11.04 1.76
N MET A 108 -11.02 -10.57 2.72
CA MET A 108 -11.47 -10.30 4.09
C MET A 108 -12.52 -9.18 4.14
N VAL A 109 -12.30 -8.05 3.44
CA VAL A 109 -13.30 -6.96 3.42
C VAL A 109 -14.57 -7.38 2.67
N ALA A 110 -14.44 -8.17 1.60
CA ALA A 110 -15.60 -8.72 0.89
C ALA A 110 -16.39 -9.68 1.78
N LEU A 111 -15.71 -10.57 2.51
CA LEU A 111 -16.34 -11.47 3.47
C LEU A 111 -17.00 -10.70 4.61
N ALA A 112 -16.33 -9.68 5.15
CA ALA A 112 -16.89 -8.82 6.18
C ALA A 112 -18.16 -8.12 5.69
N TYR A 113 -18.18 -7.62 4.45
CA TYR A 113 -19.39 -7.04 3.85
C TYR A 113 -20.55 -8.04 3.77
N VAL A 114 -20.31 -9.27 3.32
CA VAL A 114 -21.37 -10.27 3.15
C VAL A 114 -21.86 -10.83 4.49
N THR A 115 -20.97 -11.00 5.47
CA THR A 115 -21.30 -11.66 6.75
C THR A 115 -21.72 -10.69 7.85
N ILE A 116 -21.06 -9.52 7.93
CA ILE A 116 -21.30 -8.51 8.96
C ILE A 116 -22.18 -7.40 8.40
N GLY A 117 -21.93 -6.95 7.16
CA GLY A 117 -22.63 -5.83 6.55
C GLY A 117 -22.24 -4.47 7.14
N PRO A 118 -22.78 -3.37 6.58
CA PRO A 118 -22.51 -2.02 7.07
C PRO A 118 -23.03 -1.81 8.50
N LEU A 119 -22.27 -1.06 9.28
CA LEU A 119 -22.74 -0.49 10.54
C LEU A 119 -23.72 0.66 10.21
N LYS A 120 -25.01 0.40 10.45
CA LYS A 120 -26.08 1.37 10.25
C LYS A 120 -26.25 2.26 11.46
N LEU A 121 -26.80 3.45 11.23
CA LEU A 121 -27.20 4.34 12.32
C LEU A 121 -28.30 3.69 13.17
N SER A 122 -28.22 3.86 14.49
CA SER A 122 -29.25 3.35 15.41
C SER A 122 -30.55 4.16 15.33
N LYS A 123 -30.45 5.43 14.91
CA LYS A 123 -31.59 6.33 14.71
C LYS A 123 -31.61 6.93 13.30
N PRO A 124 -32.77 7.38 12.80
CA PRO A 124 -32.85 8.11 11.54
C PRO A 124 -32.05 9.41 11.59
N LYS A 125 -31.48 9.81 10.45
CA LYS A 125 -30.79 11.10 10.28
C LYS A 125 -31.72 12.26 10.68
N THR A 126 -31.25 13.18 11.51
CA THR A 126 -32.06 14.35 11.94
C THR A 126 -32.10 15.44 10.88
N GLY A 127 -31.17 15.41 9.91
CA GLY A 127 -31.02 16.45 8.90
C GLY A 127 -30.15 17.63 9.35
N ARG A 128 -29.93 17.79 10.67
CA ARG A 128 -28.97 18.76 11.20
C ARG A 128 -27.55 18.31 10.85
N LYS A 129 -26.80 19.20 10.19
CA LYS A 129 -25.43 18.98 9.77
C LYS A 129 -24.44 19.59 10.76
N ILE A 130 -23.40 18.85 11.09
CA ILE A 130 -22.30 19.27 11.96
C ILE A 130 -21.01 19.31 11.14
N LYS A 131 -20.30 20.43 11.18
CA LYS A 131 -19.04 20.61 10.47
C LYS A 131 -17.94 19.76 11.09
N ARG A 132 -17.46 18.76 10.34
CA ARG A 132 -16.37 17.87 10.76
C ARG A 132 -15.03 18.24 10.15
N TRP A 133 -15.03 18.59 8.86
CA TRP A 133 -13.80 18.83 8.09
C TRP A 133 -13.86 20.12 7.30
N SER A 134 -12.80 20.94 7.42
CA SER A 134 -12.64 22.14 6.60
C SER A 134 -12.41 21.77 5.13
N ARG A 135 -12.58 22.74 4.23
CA ARG A 135 -12.28 22.54 2.80
C ARG A 135 -10.82 22.15 2.58
N MET A 136 -9.90 22.73 3.35
CA MET A 136 -8.47 22.43 3.27
C MET A 136 -8.14 21.02 3.78
N ASP A 137 -8.84 20.53 4.82
CA ASP A 137 -8.67 19.16 5.29
C ASP A 137 -9.07 18.15 4.20
N ARG A 138 -10.21 18.39 3.55
CA ARG A 138 -10.70 17.52 2.47
C ARG A 138 -9.78 17.56 1.26
N ALA A 139 -9.31 18.74 0.87
CA ALA A 139 -8.35 18.88 -0.22
C ALA A 139 -7.06 18.11 0.08
N LEU A 140 -6.53 18.21 1.31
CA LEU A 140 -5.35 17.47 1.74
C LEU A 140 -5.59 15.95 1.72
N HIS A 141 -6.74 15.50 2.22
CA HIS A 141 -7.14 14.09 2.19
C HIS A 141 -7.19 13.55 0.75
N TRP A 142 -7.93 14.20 -0.14
CA TRP A 142 -8.09 13.73 -1.51
C TRP A 142 -6.80 13.81 -2.32
N SER A 143 -5.95 14.80 -2.06
CA SER A 143 -4.60 14.89 -2.64
C SER A 143 -3.74 13.71 -2.19
N MET A 144 -3.74 13.40 -0.89
CA MET A 144 -3.04 12.24 -0.34
C MET A 144 -3.58 10.93 -0.89
N ALA A 145 -4.90 10.75 -0.89
CA ALA A 145 -5.55 9.53 -1.36
C ALA A 145 -5.26 9.26 -2.84
N PHE A 146 -5.39 10.28 -3.70
CA PHE A 146 -5.08 10.13 -5.12
C PHE A 146 -3.60 9.79 -5.34
N THR A 147 -2.69 10.52 -4.70
CA THR A 147 -1.25 10.27 -4.78
C THR A 147 -0.90 8.85 -4.31
N PHE A 148 -1.46 8.42 -3.18
CA PHE A 148 -1.23 7.08 -2.65
C PHE A 148 -1.75 6.00 -3.60
N LEU A 149 -2.96 6.14 -4.14
CA LEU A 149 -3.56 5.15 -5.04
C LEU A 149 -2.77 5.02 -6.35
N THR A 150 -2.31 6.13 -6.94
CA THR A 150 -1.53 6.07 -8.19
C THR A 150 -0.11 5.57 -7.97
N LEU A 151 0.51 5.89 -6.82
CA LEU A 151 1.79 5.29 -6.41
C LEU A 151 1.66 3.80 -6.12
N ALA A 152 0.62 3.37 -5.42
CA ALA A 152 0.34 1.96 -5.18
C ALA A 152 0.14 1.21 -6.51
N PHE A 153 -0.64 1.78 -7.44
CA PHE A 153 -0.88 1.18 -8.74
C PHE A 153 0.41 1.06 -9.58
N SER A 154 1.20 2.14 -9.66
CA SER A 154 2.50 2.11 -10.37
C SER A 154 3.49 1.16 -9.71
N GLY A 155 3.58 1.13 -8.38
CA GLY A 155 4.44 0.21 -7.64
C GLY A 155 4.04 -1.26 -7.82
N LEU A 156 2.75 -1.57 -7.74
CA LEU A 156 2.23 -2.92 -8.02
C LEU A 156 2.48 -3.32 -9.48
N THR A 157 2.42 -2.38 -10.42
CA THR A 157 2.78 -2.62 -11.83
C THR A 157 4.26 -2.98 -11.98
N LEU A 158 5.16 -2.30 -11.27
CA LEU A 158 6.60 -2.59 -11.27
C LEU A 158 6.91 -3.98 -10.68
N VAL A 159 6.20 -4.40 -9.64
CA VAL A 159 6.42 -5.69 -8.97
C VAL A 159 5.75 -6.85 -9.71
N TYR A 160 4.47 -6.72 -10.04
CA TYR A 160 3.63 -7.81 -10.53
C TYR A 160 3.25 -7.72 -12.01
N GLY A 161 3.49 -6.58 -12.68
CA GLY A 161 3.06 -6.39 -14.07
C GLY A 161 3.62 -7.46 -15.03
N LYS A 162 4.81 -8.02 -14.73
CA LYS A 162 5.40 -9.11 -15.53
C LYS A 162 4.54 -10.39 -15.55
N HIS A 163 3.68 -10.58 -14.55
CA HIS A 163 2.84 -11.77 -14.41
C HIS A 163 1.44 -11.58 -14.99
N PHE A 164 0.90 -10.35 -14.98
CA PHE A 164 -0.49 -10.09 -15.36
C PHE A 164 -0.64 -9.25 -16.64
N ILE A 165 0.30 -8.34 -16.91
CA ILE A 165 0.25 -7.42 -18.05
C ILE A 165 1.12 -7.93 -19.19
N LYS A 166 2.37 -8.32 -18.93
CA LYS A 166 3.28 -8.79 -19.97
C LYS A 166 2.72 -9.94 -20.82
N PRO A 167 2.00 -10.94 -20.28
CA PRO A 167 1.44 -12.03 -21.11
C PRO A 167 0.33 -11.58 -22.08
N ILE A 168 -0.30 -10.44 -21.84
CA ILE A 168 -1.45 -9.95 -22.64
C ILE A 168 -1.09 -8.79 -23.58
N VAL A 169 0.14 -8.27 -23.54
CA VAL A 169 0.59 -7.16 -24.40
C VAL A 169 1.90 -7.50 -25.15
N PRO A 170 2.11 -6.96 -26.36
CA PRO A 170 3.40 -7.05 -27.05
C PRO A 170 4.56 -6.46 -26.24
N SER A 171 5.78 -6.97 -26.44
CA SER A 171 6.99 -6.54 -25.72
C SER A 171 7.28 -5.04 -25.81
N GLU A 172 6.96 -4.42 -26.95
CA GLU A 172 7.11 -2.97 -27.17
C GLU A 172 6.21 -2.17 -26.23
N ILE A 173 4.92 -2.54 -26.16
CA ILE A 173 3.95 -1.91 -25.25
C ILE A 173 4.34 -2.16 -23.79
N TRP A 174 4.80 -3.37 -23.46
CA TRP A 174 5.29 -3.69 -22.12
C TRP A 174 6.45 -2.78 -21.68
N GLY A 175 7.41 -2.54 -22.58
CA GLY A 175 8.52 -1.61 -22.33
C GLY A 175 8.03 -0.21 -21.97
N TRP A 176 7.08 0.34 -22.76
CA TRP A 176 6.48 1.64 -22.49
C TRP A 176 5.68 1.68 -21.18
N VAL A 177 4.92 0.64 -20.86
CA VAL A 177 4.16 0.55 -19.61
C VAL A 177 5.08 0.59 -18.39
N ILE A 178 6.14 -0.21 -18.38
CA ILE A 178 7.09 -0.23 -17.26
C ILE A 178 7.88 1.08 -17.17
N TYR A 179 8.29 1.64 -18.31
CA TYR A 179 8.95 2.94 -18.33
C TYR A 179 8.05 4.02 -17.73
N ALA A 180 6.80 4.13 -18.20
CA ALA A 180 5.83 5.10 -17.69
C ALA A 180 5.54 4.90 -16.20
N ALA A 181 5.32 3.65 -15.76
CA ALA A 181 5.09 3.34 -14.36
C ALA A 181 6.27 3.76 -13.48
N LYS A 182 7.52 3.47 -13.91
CA LYS A 182 8.73 3.88 -13.18
C LYS A 182 8.85 5.39 -13.10
N GLN A 183 8.74 6.09 -14.24
CA GLN A 183 8.88 7.55 -14.25
C GLN A 183 7.82 8.21 -13.37
N TYR A 184 6.56 7.82 -13.55
CA TYR A 184 5.46 8.33 -12.72
C TYR A 184 5.72 8.08 -11.23
N HIS A 185 6.10 6.86 -10.86
CA HIS A 185 6.37 6.51 -9.46
C HIS A 185 7.46 7.39 -8.83
N ASN A 186 8.59 7.54 -9.54
CA ASN A 186 9.73 8.31 -9.07
C ASN A 186 9.42 9.82 -8.95
N TYR A 187 8.65 10.40 -9.89
CA TYR A 187 8.32 11.83 -9.83
C TYR A 187 7.21 12.17 -8.82
N ILE A 188 6.28 11.24 -8.57
CA ILE A 188 5.16 11.45 -7.65
C ILE A 188 5.54 11.09 -6.20
N GLY A 189 6.54 10.23 -5.99
CA GLY A 189 7.07 9.87 -4.67
C GLY A 189 7.43 11.08 -3.79
N PRO A 190 8.17 12.10 -4.30
CA PRO A 190 8.45 13.32 -3.56
C PRO A 190 7.19 14.10 -3.15
N ILE A 191 6.15 14.13 -4.00
CA ILE A 191 4.86 14.78 -3.67
C ILE A 191 4.20 14.04 -2.50
N PHE A 192 4.22 12.70 -2.51
CA PHE A 192 3.74 11.90 -1.39
C PHE A 192 4.46 12.23 -0.08
N ALA A 193 5.79 12.37 -0.10
CA ALA A 193 6.56 12.74 1.09
C ALA A 193 6.17 14.12 1.66
N ILE A 194 5.95 15.12 0.79
CA ILE A 194 5.50 16.46 1.19
C ILE A 194 4.08 16.40 1.79
N LEU A 195 3.16 15.68 1.13
CA LEU A 195 1.79 15.50 1.63
C LEU A 195 1.79 14.76 2.98
N LEU A 196 2.66 13.76 3.15
CA LEU A 196 2.78 12.99 4.38
C LEU A 196 3.17 13.89 5.56
N PHE A 197 4.18 14.74 5.35
CA PHE A 197 4.63 15.70 6.35
C PHE A 197 3.54 16.74 6.68
N THR A 198 2.81 17.20 5.66
CA THR A 198 1.69 18.13 5.84
C THR A 198 0.55 17.51 6.64
N VAL A 199 0.20 16.24 6.35
CA VAL A 199 -0.78 15.45 7.10
C VAL A 199 -0.35 15.28 8.55
N LEU A 200 0.93 14.95 8.80
CA LEU A 200 1.48 14.83 10.15
C LEU A 200 1.26 16.13 10.94
N ILE A 201 1.77 17.25 10.44
CA ILE A 201 1.67 18.55 11.15
C ILE A 201 0.22 18.96 11.38
N LYS A 202 -0.66 18.74 10.40
CA LYS A 202 -2.04 19.21 10.49
C LYS A 202 -2.89 18.35 11.43
N TRP A 203 -2.69 17.03 11.45
CA TRP A 203 -3.62 16.09 12.11
C TRP A 203 -3.04 15.32 13.30
N TRP A 204 -1.75 15.46 13.64
CA TRP A 204 -1.14 14.73 14.77
C TRP A 204 -1.86 14.93 16.10
N ARG A 205 -2.25 16.16 16.44
CA ARG A 205 -2.95 16.48 17.70
C ARG A 205 -4.29 15.76 17.82
N LYS A 206 -5.01 15.61 16.69
CA LYS A 206 -6.28 14.89 16.62
C LYS A 206 -6.08 13.37 16.67
N SER A 207 -4.84 12.91 16.54
CA SER A 207 -4.49 11.49 16.39
C SER A 207 -3.73 10.91 17.58
N ILE A 208 -3.64 11.63 18.70
CA ILE A 208 -3.01 11.14 19.93
C ILE A 208 -3.87 10.03 20.54
N VAL A 209 -3.25 8.87 20.76
CA VAL A 209 -3.88 7.73 21.42
C VAL A 209 -4.07 8.04 22.90
N ASN A 210 -5.27 7.78 23.41
CA ASN A 210 -5.67 8.04 24.79
C ASN A 210 -6.45 6.85 25.37
N LYS A 211 -6.87 6.95 26.63
CA LYS A 211 -7.57 5.85 27.34
C LYS A 211 -8.90 5.47 26.70
N VAL A 212 -9.62 6.42 26.09
CA VAL A 212 -10.90 6.18 25.41
C VAL A 212 -10.69 5.23 24.22
N ASP A 213 -9.56 5.35 23.51
CA ASP A 213 -9.25 4.45 22.40
C ASP A 213 -9.03 3.01 22.85
N ILE A 214 -8.46 2.80 24.05
CA ILE A 214 -8.29 1.45 24.62
C ILE A 214 -9.66 0.81 24.85
N GLU A 215 -10.61 1.55 25.42
CA GLU A 215 -11.98 1.07 25.58
C GLU A 215 -12.69 0.83 24.25
N TRP A 216 -12.43 1.67 23.26
CA TRP A 216 -12.91 1.51 21.90
C TRP A 216 -12.41 0.20 21.29
N PHE A 217 -11.12 -0.13 21.46
CA PHE A 217 -10.54 -1.40 21.00
C PHE A 217 -11.06 -2.62 21.76
N MET A 218 -11.27 -2.53 23.08
CA MET A 218 -11.88 -3.61 23.86
C MET A 218 -13.29 -3.96 23.38
N LYS A 219 -13.99 -2.99 22.77
CA LYS A 219 -15.32 -3.16 22.16
C LYS A 219 -15.25 -3.41 20.65
N LEU A 220 -14.05 -3.59 20.07
CA LEU A 220 -13.80 -3.78 18.64
C LEU A 220 -14.46 -2.70 17.76
N GLY A 221 -14.49 -1.47 18.27
CA GLY A 221 -15.14 -0.34 17.63
C GLY A 221 -16.65 -0.48 17.42
N GLY A 222 -17.29 -1.44 18.09
CA GLY A 222 -18.70 -1.71 17.90
C GLY A 222 -19.06 -2.36 16.57
N MET A 223 -18.06 -2.83 15.81
CA MET A 223 -18.27 -3.35 14.45
C MET A 223 -18.61 -4.84 14.43
N VAL A 224 -18.15 -5.62 15.41
CA VAL A 224 -18.22 -7.09 15.37
C VAL A 224 -18.55 -7.72 16.73
N GLY A 225 -19.01 -8.98 16.68
CA GLY A 225 -19.24 -9.82 17.87
C GLY A 225 -20.34 -9.28 18.80
N LYS A 226 -20.19 -9.54 20.12
CA LYS A 226 -21.15 -9.16 21.17
C LYS A 226 -21.29 -7.65 21.40
N HIS A 227 -20.46 -6.85 20.73
CA HIS A 227 -20.49 -5.40 20.79
C HIS A 227 -20.98 -4.77 19.48
N LYS A 228 -21.40 -5.56 18.49
CA LYS A 228 -21.93 -5.05 17.23
C LYS A 228 -23.10 -4.09 17.47
N GLY A 229 -23.05 -2.90 16.85
CA GLY A 229 -24.07 -1.86 17.02
C GLY A 229 -24.00 -1.12 18.35
N LYS A 230 -23.05 -1.47 19.23
CA LYS A 230 -22.68 -0.57 20.33
C LYS A 230 -21.85 0.55 19.74
N HIS A 231 -21.97 1.71 20.36
CA HIS A 231 -21.32 2.94 19.95
C HIS A 231 -20.29 3.29 21.03
N PRO A 232 -19.04 2.76 20.98
CA PRO A 232 -18.03 3.12 21.96
C PRO A 232 -17.70 4.60 21.80
N SER A 233 -17.58 5.30 22.93
CA SER A 233 -17.26 6.71 22.93
C SER A 233 -15.97 7.02 22.18
N ALA A 234 -15.93 8.16 21.51
CA ALA A 234 -14.78 8.61 20.76
C ALA A 234 -14.73 10.15 20.67
N GLY A 235 -13.51 10.69 20.71
CA GLY A 235 -13.25 12.09 20.38
C GLY A 235 -13.33 12.35 18.87
N PHE A 236 -12.64 13.39 18.39
CA PHE A 236 -12.70 13.76 16.97
C PHE A 236 -12.31 12.59 16.06
N SER A 237 -11.20 11.92 16.36
CA SER A 237 -10.79 10.67 15.73
C SER A 237 -11.05 9.51 16.68
N ASN A 238 -11.61 8.40 16.18
CA ASN A 238 -11.73 7.15 16.92
C ASN A 238 -10.43 6.34 16.87
N GLY A 239 -10.33 5.28 17.69
CA GLY A 239 -9.12 4.45 17.77
C GLY A 239 -8.67 3.87 16.42
N GLY A 240 -9.61 3.44 15.57
CA GLY A 240 -9.30 2.94 14.23
C GLY A 240 -8.73 4.01 13.29
N GLU A 241 -9.33 5.21 13.27
CA GLU A 241 -8.82 6.36 12.51
C GLU A 241 -7.39 6.74 12.96
N LYS A 242 -7.11 6.71 14.27
CA LYS A 242 -5.77 6.98 14.82
C LYS A 242 -4.75 5.93 14.41
N VAL A 243 -5.13 4.65 14.39
CA VAL A 243 -4.25 3.56 13.92
C VAL A 243 -3.88 3.76 12.46
N ILE A 244 -4.86 4.06 11.59
CA ILE A 244 -4.59 4.32 10.17
C ILE A 244 -3.72 5.55 9.98
N PHE A 245 -3.94 6.62 10.77
CA PHE A 245 -3.06 7.79 10.75
C PHE A 245 -1.61 7.41 11.07
N TRP A 246 -1.35 6.73 12.20
CA TRP A 246 0.02 6.38 12.58
C TRP A 246 0.65 5.34 11.65
N LEU A 247 -0.16 4.41 11.12
CA LEU A 247 0.27 3.46 10.11
C LEU A 247 0.73 4.22 8.85
N LEU A 248 -0.04 5.21 8.38
CA LEU A 248 0.36 6.10 7.28
C LEU A 248 1.66 6.84 7.59
N ILE A 249 1.78 7.47 8.76
CA ILE A 249 2.97 8.26 9.11
C ILE A 249 4.22 7.40 9.16
N TRP A 250 4.22 6.28 9.89
CA TRP A 250 5.43 5.48 10.07
C TRP A 250 5.85 4.74 8.81
N PHE A 251 4.93 4.01 8.19
CA PHE A 251 5.28 3.25 6.98
C PHE A 251 5.41 4.16 5.76
N GLY A 252 4.67 5.27 5.71
CA GLY A 252 4.88 6.31 4.70
C GLY A 252 6.27 6.94 4.81
N LEU A 253 6.77 7.18 6.04
CA LEU A 253 8.12 7.68 6.25
C LEU A 253 9.17 6.67 5.79
N PHE A 254 9.01 5.39 6.13
CA PHE A 254 9.92 4.34 5.66
C PHE A 254 9.95 4.23 4.13
N ILE A 255 8.79 4.34 3.47
CA ILE A 255 8.68 4.36 2.00
C ILE A 255 9.37 5.59 1.43
N ALA A 256 9.13 6.78 1.98
CA ALA A 256 9.71 8.02 1.49
C ALA A 256 11.24 8.02 1.61
N VAL A 257 11.77 7.60 2.76
CA VAL A 257 13.23 7.54 3.01
C VAL A 257 13.88 6.47 2.12
N SER A 258 13.33 5.25 2.09
CA SER A 258 13.87 4.19 1.25
C SER A 258 13.74 4.49 -0.24
N GLY A 259 12.64 5.11 -0.67
CA GLY A 259 12.42 5.55 -2.05
C GLY A 259 13.44 6.61 -2.48
N PHE A 260 13.73 7.58 -1.60
CA PHE A 260 14.75 8.58 -1.84
C PHE A 260 16.14 7.96 -2.04
N VAL A 261 16.52 6.98 -1.21
CA VAL A 261 17.79 6.23 -1.38
C VAL A 261 17.81 5.49 -2.73
N LEU A 262 16.70 4.86 -3.11
CA LEU A 262 16.58 4.13 -4.39
C LEU A 262 16.63 5.04 -5.62
N ASP A 263 16.05 6.23 -5.56
CA ASP A 263 16.00 7.17 -6.68
C ASP A 263 17.32 7.89 -6.92
N PHE A 264 18.10 8.10 -5.86
CA PHE A 264 19.32 8.88 -5.90
C PHE A 264 20.54 8.03 -5.51
N PRO A 265 21.04 7.14 -6.40
CA PRO A 265 22.23 6.33 -6.19
C PRO A 265 23.56 7.14 -6.20
N ILE A 266 23.57 8.34 -5.59
CA ILE A 266 24.67 9.33 -5.64
C ILE A 266 25.34 9.61 -4.28
N PHE A 267 24.87 9.00 -3.19
CA PHE A 267 25.39 9.24 -1.83
C PHE A 267 26.55 8.32 -1.42
N GLY A 268 27.17 7.61 -2.37
CA GLY A 268 28.19 6.59 -2.07
C GLY A 268 27.62 5.29 -1.48
N GLN A 269 26.32 5.05 -1.64
CA GLN A 269 25.67 3.82 -1.21
C GLN A 269 26.16 2.59 -1.98
N THR A 270 26.27 1.48 -1.26
CA THR A 270 26.66 0.16 -1.78
C THR A 270 25.46 -0.57 -2.38
N ARG A 271 25.68 -1.69 -3.08
CA ARG A 271 24.57 -2.55 -3.51
C ARG A 271 23.73 -3.02 -2.33
N ARG A 272 24.35 -3.26 -1.17
CA ARG A 272 23.65 -3.71 0.03
C ARG A 272 22.64 -2.69 0.54
N ASP A 273 22.99 -1.40 0.49
CA ASP A 273 22.10 -0.30 0.89
C ASP A 273 20.88 -0.21 -0.03
N MET A 274 21.10 -0.39 -1.34
CA MET A 274 20.02 -0.41 -2.35
C MET A 274 19.09 -1.62 -2.15
N GLU A 275 19.66 -2.80 -1.90
CA GLU A 275 18.90 -4.02 -1.61
C GLU A 275 18.03 -3.87 -0.36
N LEU A 276 18.60 -3.37 0.74
CA LEU A 276 17.89 -3.18 2.00
C LEU A 276 16.79 -2.12 1.85
N SER A 277 17.10 -1.00 1.19
CA SER A 277 16.13 0.05 0.90
C SER A 277 14.97 -0.51 0.08
N ASN A 278 15.25 -1.34 -0.94
CA ASN A 278 14.21 -1.99 -1.72
C ASN A 278 13.32 -2.92 -0.87
N LEU A 279 13.89 -3.73 0.02
CA LEU A 279 13.12 -4.61 0.90
C LEU A 279 12.24 -3.81 1.88
N VAL A 280 12.81 -2.78 2.53
CA VAL A 280 12.08 -1.90 3.45
C VAL A 280 10.95 -1.18 2.73
N HIS A 281 11.21 -0.67 1.52
CA HIS A 281 10.22 0.00 0.69
C HIS A 281 9.06 -0.92 0.35
N MET A 282 9.34 -2.12 -0.19
CA MET A 282 8.32 -3.08 -0.58
C MET A 282 7.50 -3.57 0.62
N PHE A 283 8.14 -3.88 1.75
CA PHE A 283 7.45 -4.34 2.95
C PHE A 283 6.54 -3.25 3.54
N SER A 284 7.05 -2.03 3.64
CA SER A 284 6.28 -0.89 4.16
C SER A 284 5.11 -0.52 3.24
N ALA A 285 5.34 -0.54 1.91
CA ALA A 285 4.30 -0.31 0.92
C ALA A 285 3.19 -1.36 1.01
N LEU A 286 3.56 -2.64 1.21
CA LEU A 286 2.59 -3.72 1.38
C LEU A 286 1.70 -3.50 2.60
N ILE A 287 2.27 -3.12 3.75
CA ILE A 287 1.52 -2.83 4.97
C ILE A 287 0.54 -1.68 4.73
N LEU A 288 0.99 -0.60 4.08
CA LEU A 288 0.09 0.50 3.74
C LEU A 288 -1.02 0.07 2.80
N ILE A 289 -0.71 -0.63 1.71
CA ILE A 289 -1.73 -1.07 0.74
C ILE A 289 -2.79 -1.91 1.46
N CYS A 290 -2.39 -2.88 2.27
CA CYS A 290 -3.34 -3.71 3.02
C CYS A 290 -4.16 -2.88 4.03
N GLY A 291 -3.51 -2.02 4.83
CA GLY A 291 -4.20 -1.16 5.79
C GLY A 291 -5.19 -0.21 5.14
N PHE A 292 -4.84 0.37 4.00
CA PHE A 292 -5.69 1.30 3.27
C PHE A 292 -6.84 0.60 2.52
N VAL A 293 -6.72 -0.68 2.17
CA VAL A 293 -7.89 -1.48 1.73
C VAL A 293 -8.97 -1.49 2.81
N PHE A 294 -8.59 -1.72 4.08
CA PHE A 294 -9.54 -1.66 5.20
C PHE A 294 -10.09 -0.25 5.42
N HIS A 295 -9.25 0.79 5.35
CA HIS A 295 -9.68 2.18 5.46
C HIS A 295 -10.72 2.56 4.41
N ILE A 296 -10.44 2.25 3.14
CA ILE A 296 -11.35 2.51 2.00
C ILE A 296 -12.65 1.74 2.20
N TYR A 297 -12.57 0.46 2.61
CA TYR A 297 -13.76 -0.34 2.89
C TYR A 297 -14.65 0.30 3.97
N ILE A 298 -14.08 0.66 5.13
CA ILE A 298 -14.84 1.26 6.24
C ILE A 298 -15.47 2.59 5.81
N GLY A 299 -14.71 3.44 5.10
CA GLY A 299 -15.16 4.76 4.67
C GLY A 299 -16.25 4.73 3.59
N LEU A 300 -16.21 3.77 2.67
CA LEU A 300 -17.17 3.68 1.55
C LEU A 300 -18.37 2.80 1.84
N PHE A 301 -18.14 1.66 2.51
CA PHE A 301 -19.13 0.58 2.61
C PHE A 301 -19.38 0.11 4.04
N GLY A 302 -18.39 0.21 4.93
CA GLY A 302 -18.46 -0.39 6.26
C GLY A 302 -19.23 0.44 7.29
N MET A 303 -19.29 1.76 7.12
CA MET A 303 -19.95 2.65 8.07
C MET A 303 -20.87 3.63 7.34
N GLU A 304 -22.16 3.63 7.72
CA GLU A 304 -23.15 4.52 7.11
C GLU A 304 -22.79 5.99 7.31
N ALA A 305 -22.95 6.80 6.26
CA ALA A 305 -22.71 8.25 6.26
C ALA A 305 -21.27 8.71 6.57
N ALA A 306 -20.29 7.80 6.70
CA ALA A 306 -18.88 8.16 6.92
C ALA A 306 -18.30 8.99 5.76
N LEU A 307 -18.65 8.63 4.52
CA LEU A 307 -18.19 9.30 3.31
C LEU A 307 -18.66 10.76 3.21
N ASP A 308 -19.84 11.09 3.76
CA ASP A 308 -20.42 12.44 3.71
C ASP A 308 -19.41 13.46 4.29
N GLY A 309 -18.75 13.12 5.39
CA GLY A 309 -17.74 13.97 6.02
C GLY A 309 -16.54 14.30 5.12
N MET A 310 -16.13 13.39 4.23
CA MET A 310 -15.00 13.62 3.30
C MET A 310 -15.39 14.29 1.98
N ILE A 311 -16.67 14.23 1.60
CA ILE A 311 -17.16 14.89 0.39
C ILE A 311 -17.59 16.32 0.71
N THR A 312 -18.52 16.47 1.64
CA THR A 312 -19.15 17.77 1.96
C THR A 312 -18.40 18.50 3.08
N GLY A 313 -17.76 17.76 3.98
CA GLY A 313 -17.18 18.30 5.22
C GLY A 313 -18.09 18.23 6.43
N GLU A 314 -19.31 17.73 6.24
CA GLU A 314 -20.37 17.75 7.23
C GLU A 314 -20.92 16.35 7.45
N VAL A 315 -21.31 16.06 8.68
CA VAL A 315 -21.91 14.80 9.10
C VAL A 315 -23.27 15.06 9.73
N ASP A 316 -24.17 14.08 9.68
CA ASP A 316 -25.44 14.17 10.39
C ASP A 316 -25.22 14.17 11.91
N GLU A 317 -26.02 14.93 12.65
CA GLU A 317 -25.97 14.96 14.11
C GLU A 317 -26.09 13.57 14.74
N THR A 318 -26.93 12.69 14.18
CA THR A 318 -27.10 11.32 14.68
C THR A 318 -25.80 10.54 14.57
N TRP A 319 -25.12 10.68 13.43
CA TRP A 319 -23.83 10.03 13.19
C TRP A 319 -22.78 10.55 14.17
N ALA A 320 -22.75 11.86 14.41
CA ALA A 320 -21.82 12.48 15.35
C ALA A 320 -22.02 11.96 16.78
N LYS A 321 -23.28 11.91 17.26
CA LYS A 321 -23.64 11.35 18.58
C LYS A 321 -23.28 9.88 18.73
N GLU A 322 -23.40 9.10 17.67
CA GLU A 322 -23.18 7.65 17.71
C GLU A 322 -21.71 7.25 17.52
N HIS A 323 -20.95 7.96 16.72
CA HIS A 323 -19.58 7.53 16.38
C HIS A 323 -18.51 8.37 17.07
N HIS A 324 -18.86 9.57 17.53
CA HIS A 324 -17.95 10.59 18.03
C HIS A 324 -18.63 11.48 19.09
N ASP A 325 -19.28 10.85 20.08
CA ASP A 325 -20.05 11.49 21.15
C ASP A 325 -19.29 12.61 21.87
N LEU A 326 -18.05 12.32 22.30
CA LEU A 326 -17.22 13.29 23.02
C LEU A 326 -16.91 14.51 22.16
N TRP A 327 -16.64 14.30 20.86
CA TRP A 327 -16.43 15.41 19.93
C TRP A 327 -17.72 16.18 19.64
N TYR A 328 -18.85 15.49 19.52
CA TYR A 328 -20.13 16.14 19.30
C TYR A 328 -20.45 17.10 20.45
N ASP A 329 -20.25 16.67 21.70
CA ASP A 329 -20.48 17.53 22.86
C ASP A 329 -19.62 18.79 22.87
N ASP A 330 -18.39 18.73 22.33
CA ASP A 330 -17.49 19.88 22.21
C ASP A 330 -17.94 20.89 21.14
N VAL A 331 -18.64 20.45 20.08
CA VAL A 331 -18.91 21.29 18.89
C VAL A 331 -20.37 21.62 18.64
N LYS A 332 -21.31 20.93 19.29
CA LYS A 332 -22.76 21.07 19.02
C LYS A 332 -23.29 22.49 19.26
N ASP A 333 -22.64 23.26 20.12
CA ASP A 333 -23.07 24.61 20.51
C ASP A 333 -22.38 25.71 19.69
N LEU A 334 -21.41 25.35 18.83
CA LEU A 334 -20.72 26.32 17.99
C LEU A 334 -21.68 26.98 16.97
N PRO A 335 -21.53 28.29 16.68
CA PRO A 335 -22.41 29.01 15.76
C PRO A 335 -22.56 28.35 14.39
N GLU A 336 -21.46 27.83 13.83
CA GLU A 336 -21.44 27.16 12.53
C GLU A 336 -22.22 25.84 12.47
N ASN A 337 -22.57 25.28 13.63
CA ASN A 337 -23.32 24.03 13.77
C ASN A 337 -24.79 24.28 14.17
N GLN A 338 -25.20 25.54 14.29
CA GLN A 338 -26.59 25.89 14.62
C GLN A 338 -27.50 25.78 13.38
N PRO A 339 -28.76 25.35 13.55
CA PRO A 339 -29.72 25.31 12.45
C PRO A 339 -29.89 26.69 11.80
N GLY A 340 -29.79 26.76 10.47
CA GLY A 340 -29.94 28.01 9.71
C GLY A 340 -28.67 28.85 9.60
N TYR A 341 -27.50 28.34 10.04
CA TYR A 341 -26.21 28.99 9.78
C TYR A 341 -25.91 29.06 8.28
N ASP A 342 -25.57 30.25 7.80
CA ASP A 342 -25.06 30.50 6.45
C ASP A 342 -23.70 31.20 6.54
N GLU A 343 -22.66 30.53 6.04
CA GLU A 343 -21.28 31.00 6.08
C GLU A 343 -21.09 32.34 5.35
N LYS A 344 -21.86 32.62 4.29
CA LYS A 344 -21.78 33.88 3.55
C LYS A 344 -22.41 35.02 4.33
N ILE A 345 -23.57 34.78 4.96
CA ILE A 345 -24.25 35.79 5.78
C ILE A 345 -23.39 36.13 7.00
N ASP A 346 -22.80 35.13 7.66
CA ASP A 346 -21.88 35.35 8.79
C ASP A 346 -20.64 36.14 8.36
N ALA A 347 -20.03 35.79 7.22
CA ALA A 347 -18.87 36.51 6.68
C ALA A 347 -19.20 37.97 6.29
N GLU A 348 -20.36 38.22 5.66
CA GLU A 348 -20.82 39.57 5.34
C GLU A 348 -21.10 40.40 6.60
N SER A 349 -21.67 39.79 7.64
CA SER A 349 -21.94 40.46 8.92
C SER A 349 -20.65 40.89 9.62
N LYS A 350 -19.62 40.02 9.64
CA LYS A 350 -18.30 40.31 10.21
C LYS A 350 -17.54 41.34 9.38
N GLY A 351 -17.67 41.29 8.05
CA GLY A 351 -17.08 42.29 7.15
C GLY A 351 -17.66 43.68 7.36
N LYS A 352 -18.99 43.80 7.52
CA LYS A 352 -19.66 45.07 7.84
C LYS A 352 -19.31 45.60 9.23
N ALA A 353 -19.32 44.74 10.26
CA ALA A 353 -18.94 45.13 11.62
C ALA A 353 -17.47 45.61 11.70
N SER A 354 -16.59 45.18 10.80
CA SER A 354 -15.22 45.69 10.69
C SER A 354 -15.13 47.02 9.95
N GLN A 355 -16.09 47.37 9.09
CA GLN A 355 -16.14 48.65 8.36
C GLN A 355 -16.79 49.76 9.19
N ASP A 356 -17.75 49.42 10.05
CA ASP A 356 -18.44 50.39 10.92
C ASP A 356 -17.62 50.80 12.16
N ASN A 357 -16.47 50.16 12.40
CA ASN A 357 -15.53 50.44 13.49
C ASN A 357 -14.24 51.15 13.04
N VAL A 358 -14.20 51.67 11.80
CA VAL A 358 -13.14 52.52 11.24
C VAL A 358 -13.76 53.88 10.93
#